data_AF-A0A2A4VXY5-F1
#
_entry.id   AF-A0A2A4VXY5-F1
#
_cell.length_a   1.000
_cell.length_b   1.000
_cell.length_c   1.000
_cell.angle_alpha   90.00
_cell.angle_beta   90.00
_cell.angle_gamma   90.00
#
_symmetry.space_group_name_H-M   'P 1'
#
loop_
_entity.id
_entity.type
_entity.pdbx_description
1 polymer ?
#
loop_
_entity_poly.entity_id
_entity_poly.type
_entity_poly.pdbx_seq_one_letter_code
_entity_poly.pdbx_strand_id
1 'polypeptide(L)'
;MHEETASSAPASASGSRFSFAAIIDLIAVLATLVIVKQTVLPFSYLYAGPASTFSAMALGTYLLRRRGLSWADLGLRWPKSWLKTVGLAVLTFFAFAISMELTETVADMFFENVGASGRFDHVEGNWSAYLIIMVLTWTHASFFEELLFRAFFINRASSFLGGGLRADLIAVVLSAIFFGYRHFYYQGMNGALKTGAAGLVLGLLYLWFGRKNIMPLVLSHGVMNSLGMTMRFLGMRGD
;
A
#
# COMPACT_ATOMS: atom_id res chain seq x y z
N MET A 1 13.86 -61.80 15.82
CA MET A 1 14.87 -60.97 16.51
C MET A 1 14.60 -59.55 16.05
N HIS A 2 14.03 -58.76 16.97
CA HIS A 2 13.49 -57.42 16.73
C HIS A 2 14.63 -56.41 16.63
N GLU A 3 14.60 -55.52 15.65
CA GLU A 3 15.27 -54.23 15.74
C GLU A 3 14.36 -53.16 15.12
N GLU A 4 13.67 -52.49 16.02
CA GLU A 4 12.80 -51.34 15.79
C GLU A 4 13.69 -50.11 15.72
N THR A 5 14.00 -49.63 14.52
CA THR A 5 14.76 -48.38 14.35
C THR A 5 13.83 -47.20 14.60
N ALA A 6 14.02 -46.59 15.77
CA ALA A 6 13.30 -45.41 16.25
C ALA A 6 13.29 -44.28 15.20
N SER A 7 12.07 -43.89 14.82
CA SER A 7 11.78 -42.67 14.07
C SER A 7 12.08 -41.45 14.96
N SER A 8 13.16 -40.73 14.67
CA SER A 8 13.43 -39.43 15.28
C SER A 8 12.64 -38.34 14.54
N ALA A 9 11.49 -37.99 15.10
CA ALA A 9 10.77 -36.79 14.68
C ALA A 9 11.65 -35.55 14.91
N PRO A 10 11.77 -34.62 13.95
CA PRO A 10 12.50 -33.39 14.18
C PRO A 10 11.74 -32.54 15.21
N ALA A 11 12.46 -32.12 16.24
CA ALA A 11 11.98 -31.20 17.27
C ALA A 11 11.32 -29.98 16.61
N SER A 12 10.03 -29.78 16.88
CA SER A 12 9.33 -28.57 16.50
C SER A 12 9.96 -27.41 17.26
N ALA A 13 10.75 -26.60 16.54
CA ALA A 13 11.26 -25.34 17.06
C ALA A 13 10.08 -24.41 17.31
N SER A 14 9.53 -24.44 18.53
CA SER A 14 8.56 -23.49 19.05
C SER A 14 9.26 -22.17 19.38
N GLY A 15 9.83 -21.53 18.35
CA GLY A 15 10.23 -20.14 18.44
C GLY A 15 9.00 -19.28 18.70
N SER A 16 9.14 -18.28 19.58
CA SER A 16 8.14 -17.25 19.87
C SER A 16 7.26 -16.91 18.66
N ARG A 17 5.93 -17.03 18.80
CA ARG A 17 4.96 -16.61 17.77
C ARG A 17 5.09 -15.13 17.40
N PHE A 18 5.63 -14.30 18.30
CA PHE A 18 5.76 -12.86 18.17
C PHE A 18 7.17 -12.47 17.68
N SER A 19 7.24 -11.57 16.70
CA SER A 19 8.51 -11.03 16.21
C SER A 19 8.71 -9.56 16.60
N PHE A 20 9.45 -9.30 17.68
CA PHE A 20 9.84 -7.94 18.09
C PHE A 20 10.71 -7.23 17.04
N ALA A 21 11.53 -7.98 16.31
CA ALA A 21 12.29 -7.46 15.18
C ALA A 21 11.37 -6.88 14.10
N ALA A 22 10.25 -7.55 13.79
CA ALA A 22 9.32 -7.09 12.78
C ALA A 22 8.64 -5.76 13.13
N ILE A 23 8.28 -5.56 14.41
CA ILE A 23 7.67 -4.28 14.82
C ILE A 23 8.70 -3.14 14.82
N ILE A 24 9.95 -3.39 15.18
CA ILE A 24 11.02 -2.38 15.09
C ILE A 24 11.23 -1.97 13.63
N ASP A 25 11.32 -2.95 12.71
CA ASP A 25 11.47 -2.69 11.29
C ASP A 25 10.26 -1.90 10.74
N LEU A 26 9.04 -2.23 11.20
CA LEU A 26 7.82 -1.49 10.85
C LEU A 26 7.88 -0.05 11.35
N ILE A 27 8.13 0.17 12.64
CA ILE A 27 8.20 1.50 13.25
C ILE A 27 9.24 2.36 12.53
N ALA A 28 10.42 1.81 12.20
CA ALA A 28 11.45 2.54 11.48
C ALA A 28 10.99 3.01 10.08
N VAL A 29 10.29 2.15 9.33
CA VAL A 29 9.74 2.51 8.02
C VAL A 29 8.61 3.53 8.14
N LEU A 30 7.70 3.37 9.11
CA LEU A 30 6.61 4.33 9.35
C LEU A 30 7.16 5.70 9.80
N ALA A 31 8.15 5.71 10.69
CA ALA A 31 8.84 6.92 11.10
C ALA A 31 9.51 7.61 9.91
N THR A 32 10.16 6.86 9.02
CA THR A 32 10.74 7.41 7.78
C THR A 32 9.66 8.02 6.89
N LEU A 33 8.53 7.33 6.70
CA LEU A 33 7.41 7.86 5.92
C LEU A 33 6.88 9.19 6.48
N VAL A 34 6.78 9.30 7.81
CA VAL A 34 6.27 10.51 8.47
C VAL A 34 7.32 11.61 8.46
N ILE A 35 8.52 11.36 8.98
CA ILE A 35 9.58 12.37 9.17
C ILE A 35 9.97 12.97 7.82
N VAL A 36 10.30 12.15 6.82
CA VAL A 36 10.72 12.67 5.51
C VAL A 36 9.61 13.50 4.87
N LYS A 37 8.35 13.07 4.97
CA LYS A 37 7.21 13.85 4.46
C LYS A 37 7.15 15.21 5.16
N GLN A 38 7.19 15.24 6.49
CA GLN A 38 7.08 16.50 7.26
C GLN A 38 8.26 17.44 7.03
N THR A 39 9.46 16.89 6.81
CA THR A 39 10.65 17.70 6.48
C THR A 39 10.55 18.30 5.08
N VAL A 40 9.98 17.60 4.10
CA VAL A 40 9.90 18.08 2.71
C VAL A 40 8.68 18.98 2.46
N LEU A 41 7.59 18.82 3.24
CA LEU A 41 6.33 19.53 3.04
C LEU A 41 6.46 21.07 2.96
N PRO A 42 7.27 21.75 3.79
CA PRO A 42 7.48 23.20 3.70
C PRO A 42 8.15 23.66 2.40
N PHE A 43 8.86 22.77 1.71
CA PHE A 43 9.62 23.08 0.50
C PHE A 43 8.89 22.63 -0.78
N SER A 44 8.16 21.52 -0.73
CA SER A 44 7.41 21.01 -1.87
C SER A 44 6.21 20.17 -1.48
N TYR A 45 5.02 20.68 -1.78
CA TYR A 45 3.77 19.96 -1.60
C TYR A 45 3.62 18.76 -2.54
N LEU A 46 4.15 18.88 -3.76
CA LEU A 46 4.13 17.80 -4.74
C LEU A 46 5.05 16.64 -4.34
N TYR A 47 6.31 16.94 -4.01
CA TYR A 47 7.36 15.95 -3.83
C TYR A 47 7.47 15.37 -2.41
N ALA A 48 6.75 15.91 -1.41
CA ALA A 48 6.77 15.37 -0.06
C ALA A 48 6.35 13.89 0.02
N GLY A 49 5.32 13.49 -0.73
CA GLY A 49 4.88 12.10 -0.85
C GLY A 49 5.92 11.18 -1.52
N PRO A 50 6.38 11.52 -2.75
CA PRO A 50 7.43 10.77 -3.45
C PRO A 50 8.69 10.58 -2.62
N ALA A 51 9.25 11.66 -2.05
CA ALA A 51 10.46 11.60 -1.22
C ALA A 51 10.28 10.68 0.00
N SER A 52 9.12 10.77 0.67
CA SER A 52 8.73 9.92 1.79
C SER A 52 8.75 8.44 1.43
N THR A 53 8.07 8.04 0.35
CA THR A 53 8.02 6.61 -0.03
C THR A 53 9.33 6.09 -0.61
N PHE A 54 10.09 6.91 -1.35
CA PHE A 54 11.37 6.48 -1.90
C PHE A 54 12.36 6.17 -0.77
N SER A 55 12.45 7.05 0.23
CA SER A 55 13.27 6.82 1.43
C SER A 55 12.80 5.60 2.22
N ALA A 56 11.48 5.42 2.36
CA ALA A 56 10.92 4.26 3.03
C ALA A 56 11.17 2.95 2.26
N MET A 57 11.14 2.98 0.93
CA MET A 57 11.48 1.83 0.08
C MET A 57 12.96 1.46 0.21
N ALA A 58 13.85 2.46 0.23
CA ALA A 58 15.28 2.24 0.44
C ALA A 58 15.55 1.58 1.80
N LEU A 59 14.99 2.15 2.88
CA LEU A 59 15.12 1.60 4.23
C LEU A 59 14.47 0.21 4.35
N GLY A 60 13.24 0.05 3.86
CA GLY A 60 12.54 -1.23 3.88
C GLY A 60 13.29 -2.32 3.13
N THR A 61 13.88 -2.00 1.97
CA THR A 61 14.74 -2.92 1.22
C THR A 61 15.98 -3.32 2.02
N TYR A 62 16.65 -2.36 2.66
CA TYR A 62 17.80 -2.61 3.52
C TYR A 62 17.45 -3.51 4.70
N LEU A 63 16.36 -3.21 5.40
CA LEU A 63 15.89 -3.99 6.56
C LEU A 63 15.51 -5.42 6.14
N LEU A 64 14.78 -5.60 5.04
CA LEU A 64 14.46 -6.95 4.54
C LEU A 64 15.72 -7.76 4.27
N ARG A 65 16.71 -7.19 3.56
CA ARG A 65 17.97 -7.87 3.26
C ARG A 65 18.74 -8.23 4.53
N ARG A 66 18.78 -7.35 5.54
CA ARG A 66 19.38 -7.60 6.86
C ARG A 66 18.72 -8.77 7.60
N ARG A 67 17.46 -9.09 7.29
CA ARG A 67 16.71 -10.23 7.83
C ARG A 67 16.74 -11.47 6.94
N GLY A 68 17.53 -11.48 5.86
CA GLY A 68 17.55 -12.57 4.89
C GLY A 68 16.28 -12.67 4.04
N LEU A 69 15.49 -11.60 3.98
CA LEU A 69 14.26 -11.51 3.21
C LEU A 69 14.44 -10.59 1.99
N SER A 70 13.51 -10.71 1.05
CA SER A 70 13.39 -9.91 -0.14
C SER A 70 11.94 -9.48 -0.37
N TRP A 71 11.71 -8.53 -1.27
CA TRP A 71 10.35 -8.16 -1.68
C TRP A 71 9.59 -9.34 -2.31
N ALA A 72 10.29 -10.31 -2.89
CA ALA A 72 9.68 -11.52 -3.44
C ALA A 72 9.09 -12.42 -2.35
N ASP A 73 9.63 -12.40 -1.13
CA ASP A 73 9.06 -13.10 0.02
C ASP A 73 7.74 -12.47 0.48
N LEU A 74 7.52 -11.20 0.13
CA LEU A 74 6.30 -10.46 0.41
C LEU A 74 5.35 -10.38 -0.80
N GLY A 75 5.63 -11.12 -1.89
CA GLY A 75 4.73 -11.22 -3.03
C GLY A 75 5.07 -10.34 -4.23
N LEU A 76 6.20 -9.61 -4.23
CA LEU A 76 6.73 -9.02 -5.45
C LEU A 76 7.41 -10.08 -6.30
N ARG A 77 6.60 -10.85 -7.01
CA ARG A 77 7.04 -11.94 -7.89
C ARG A 77 6.53 -11.68 -9.30
N TRP A 78 7.32 -12.09 -10.28
CA TRP A 78 6.88 -12.03 -11.67
C TRP A 78 5.62 -12.89 -11.86
N PRO A 79 4.59 -12.39 -12.56
CA PRO A 79 3.41 -13.17 -12.87
C PRO A 79 3.74 -14.48 -13.59
N LYS A 80 3.23 -15.61 -13.06
CA LYS A 80 3.28 -16.89 -13.78
C LYS A 80 2.31 -16.95 -14.96
N SER A 81 1.21 -16.19 -14.88
CA SER A 81 0.21 -16.05 -15.93
C SER A 81 -0.27 -14.60 -15.95
N TRP A 82 0.00 -13.91 -17.05
CA TRP A 82 -0.46 -12.55 -17.26
C TRP A 82 -1.97 -12.48 -17.44
N LEU A 83 -2.60 -13.45 -18.09
CA LEU A 83 -4.06 -13.50 -18.22
C LEU A 83 -4.75 -13.52 -16.84
N LYS A 84 -4.28 -14.38 -15.93
CA LYS A 84 -4.81 -14.40 -14.55
C LYS A 84 -4.52 -13.09 -13.81
N THR A 85 -3.33 -12.53 -13.99
CA THR A 85 -2.93 -11.28 -13.31
C THR A 85 -3.77 -10.10 -13.77
N VAL A 86 -4.02 -9.98 -15.08
CA VAL A 86 -4.90 -8.97 -15.66
C VAL A 86 -6.34 -9.18 -15.20
N GLY A 87 -6.85 -10.41 -15.19
CA GLY A 87 -8.20 -10.70 -14.67
C GLY A 87 -8.36 -10.29 -13.20
N LEU A 88 -7.36 -10.58 -12.36
CA LEU A 88 -7.34 -10.11 -10.97
C LEU A 88 -7.17 -8.60 -10.85
N ALA A 89 -6.44 -7.95 -11.75
CA ALA A 89 -6.32 -6.50 -11.79
C ALA A 89 -7.66 -5.83 -12.16
N VAL A 90 -8.42 -6.39 -13.10
CA VAL A 90 -9.76 -5.89 -13.43
C VAL A 90 -10.69 -6.04 -12.22
N LEU A 91 -10.70 -7.21 -11.57
CA LEU A 91 -11.49 -7.42 -10.35
C LEU A 91 -11.09 -6.42 -9.24
N THR A 92 -9.78 -6.25 -9.03
CA THR A 92 -9.26 -5.32 -8.02
C THR A 92 -9.60 -3.88 -8.35
N PHE A 93 -9.59 -3.50 -9.63
CA PHE A 93 -9.98 -2.18 -10.09
C PHE A 93 -11.44 -1.88 -9.74
N PHE A 94 -12.36 -2.79 -10.04
CA PHE A 94 -13.77 -2.60 -9.69
C PHE A 94 -14.00 -2.60 -8.18
N ALA A 95 -13.35 -3.49 -7.43
CA ALA A 95 -13.44 -3.49 -5.96
C ALA A 95 -12.94 -2.17 -5.35
N PHE A 96 -11.85 -1.63 -5.89
CA PHE A 96 -11.34 -0.31 -5.51
C PHE A 96 -12.35 0.79 -5.89
N ALA A 97 -12.82 0.84 -7.14
CA ALA A 97 -13.78 1.84 -7.60
C ALA A 97 -15.05 1.89 -6.73
N ILE A 98 -15.65 0.72 -6.48
CA ILE A 98 -16.84 0.58 -5.64
C ILE A 98 -16.54 1.03 -4.21
N SER A 99 -15.39 0.68 -3.66
CA SER A 99 -14.98 1.14 -2.32
C SER A 99 -14.88 2.65 -2.23
N MET A 100 -14.34 3.31 -3.26
CA MET A 100 -14.22 4.77 -3.29
C MET A 100 -15.60 5.42 -3.34
N GLU A 101 -16.46 4.98 -4.26
CA GLU A 101 -17.82 5.50 -4.46
C GLU A 101 -18.70 5.37 -3.20
N LEU A 102 -18.74 4.16 -2.61
CA LEU A 102 -19.52 3.92 -1.40
C LEU A 102 -19.02 4.74 -0.22
N THR A 103 -17.70 4.90 -0.10
CA THR A 103 -17.12 5.67 1.01
C THR A 103 -17.30 7.17 0.78
N GLU A 104 -17.30 7.65 -0.46
CA GLU A 104 -17.59 9.05 -0.80
C GLU A 104 -18.99 9.45 -0.36
N THR A 105 -20.00 8.64 -0.72
CA THR A 105 -21.39 8.86 -0.29
C THR A 105 -21.51 8.99 1.23
N VAL A 106 -20.75 8.19 1.98
CA VAL A 106 -20.75 8.24 3.45
C VAL A 106 -19.95 9.42 3.99
N ALA A 107 -18.77 9.69 3.41
CA ALA A 107 -17.88 10.74 3.87
C ALA A 107 -18.47 12.14 3.65
N ASP A 108 -19.19 12.36 2.55
CA ASP A 108 -19.85 13.62 2.21
C ASP A 108 -20.96 13.98 3.21
N MET A 109 -21.52 13.01 3.94
CA MET A 109 -22.47 13.29 5.03
C MET A 109 -21.84 13.97 6.26
N PHE A 110 -20.52 13.86 6.43
CA PHE A 110 -19.83 14.30 7.65
C PHE A 110 -18.68 15.28 7.41
N PHE A 111 -18.08 15.28 6.21
CA PHE A 111 -16.87 16.01 5.93
C PHE A 111 -16.91 16.66 4.54
N GLU A 112 -16.48 17.92 4.47
CA GLU A 112 -16.33 18.65 3.23
C GLU A 112 -15.38 17.93 2.26
N ASN A 113 -15.80 17.80 1.01
CA ASN A 113 -14.98 17.25 -0.06
C ASN A 113 -14.12 18.35 -0.70
N VAL A 114 -12.94 18.59 -0.11
CA VAL A 114 -11.96 19.55 -0.63
C VAL A 114 -11.21 19.06 -1.89
N GLY A 115 -11.55 17.84 -2.35
CA GLY A 115 -10.89 17.16 -3.45
C GLY A 115 -9.40 16.92 -3.18
N ALA A 116 -8.57 17.13 -4.21
CA ALA A 116 -7.10 17.22 -4.03
C ALA A 116 -6.60 18.53 -4.64
N SER A 117 -7.33 19.61 -4.33
CA SER A 117 -7.02 20.98 -4.75
C SER A 117 -5.66 21.41 -4.17
N GLY A 118 -4.97 22.34 -4.84
CA GLY A 118 -3.64 22.82 -4.49
C GLY A 118 -2.50 21.90 -4.94
N ARG A 119 -2.57 20.58 -4.67
CA ARG A 119 -1.45 19.66 -4.94
C ARG A 119 -1.20 19.43 -6.43
N PHE A 120 -2.28 19.37 -7.22
CA PHE A 120 -2.23 18.96 -8.63
C PHE A 120 -2.80 20.00 -9.59
N ASP A 121 -3.02 21.24 -9.14
CA ASP A 121 -3.66 22.28 -9.97
C ASP A 121 -2.83 22.64 -11.22
N HIS A 122 -1.51 22.47 -11.15
CA HIS A 122 -0.59 22.72 -12.26
C HIS A 122 -0.66 21.68 -13.40
N VAL A 123 -1.48 20.63 -13.25
CA VAL A 123 -1.59 19.54 -14.25
C VAL A 123 -2.56 19.89 -15.37
N GLU A 124 -3.59 20.68 -15.10
CA GLU A 124 -4.66 20.99 -16.05
C GLU A 124 -4.11 21.67 -17.31
N GLY A 125 -4.35 21.08 -18.49
CA GLY A 125 -3.83 21.54 -19.78
C GLY A 125 -2.31 21.49 -19.96
N ASN A 126 -1.55 21.04 -18.95
CA ASN A 126 -0.08 21.06 -18.99
C ASN A 126 0.50 19.66 -19.23
N TRP A 127 0.90 19.40 -20.48
CA TRP A 127 1.41 18.10 -20.92
C TRP A 127 2.68 17.67 -20.17
N SER A 128 3.63 18.57 -19.94
CA SER A 128 4.87 18.26 -19.23
C SER A 128 4.60 17.88 -17.77
N ALA A 129 3.73 18.64 -17.10
CA ALA A 129 3.30 18.31 -15.74
C ALA A 129 2.58 16.96 -15.69
N TYR A 130 1.66 16.70 -16.62
CA TYR A 130 0.95 15.44 -16.71
C TYR A 130 1.90 14.24 -16.86
N LEU A 131 2.91 14.33 -17.74
CA LEU A 131 3.90 13.25 -17.91
C LEU A 131 4.71 12.99 -16.63
N ILE A 132 5.15 14.06 -15.93
CA ILE A 132 5.85 13.92 -14.64
C ILE A 132 4.94 13.24 -13.61
N ILE A 133 3.68 13.67 -13.52
CA ILE A 133 2.69 13.06 -12.62
C ILE A 133 2.41 11.61 -12.99
N MET A 134 2.36 11.24 -14.27
CA MET A 134 2.19 9.84 -14.69
C MET A 134 3.35 8.96 -14.23
N VAL A 135 4.58 9.44 -14.34
CA VAL A 135 5.75 8.73 -13.80
C VAL A 135 5.62 8.55 -12.28
N LEU A 136 5.24 9.62 -11.55
CA LEU A 136 5.04 9.54 -10.10
C LEU A 136 3.85 8.66 -9.70
N THR A 137 2.79 8.62 -10.51
CA THR A 137 1.62 7.77 -10.30
C THR A 137 2.00 6.30 -10.31
N TRP A 138 2.75 5.86 -11.32
CA TRP A 138 3.11 4.44 -11.46
C TRP A 138 4.23 4.02 -10.50
N THR A 139 5.16 4.92 -10.17
CA THR A 139 6.28 4.62 -9.28
C THR A 139 5.91 4.79 -7.80
N HIS A 140 5.70 6.03 -7.37
CA HIS A 140 5.40 6.38 -5.99
C HIS A 140 3.99 5.93 -5.61
N ALA A 141 2.96 6.44 -6.29
CA ALA A 141 1.57 6.34 -5.81
C ALA A 141 0.92 4.97 -6.06
N SER A 142 1.55 4.09 -6.84
CA SER A 142 1.08 2.72 -7.05
C SER A 142 2.11 1.71 -6.56
N PHE A 143 3.25 1.59 -7.26
CA PHE A 143 4.19 0.50 -6.98
C PHE A 143 4.76 0.55 -5.56
N PHE A 144 5.27 1.70 -5.12
CA PHE A 144 5.84 1.83 -3.77
C PHE A 144 4.78 1.73 -2.68
N GLU A 145 3.62 2.34 -2.87
CA GLU A 145 2.56 2.28 -1.86
C GLU A 145 2.00 0.86 -1.68
N GLU A 146 1.80 0.10 -2.76
CA GLU A 146 1.43 -1.31 -2.61
C GLU A 146 2.52 -2.10 -1.87
N LEU A 147 3.79 -1.92 -2.23
CA LEU A 147 4.89 -2.61 -1.54
C LEU A 147 5.00 -2.23 -0.07
N LEU A 148 4.89 -0.95 0.29
CA LEU A 148 5.05 -0.48 1.65
C LEU A 148 3.84 -0.83 2.53
N PHE A 149 2.62 -0.61 2.05
CA PHE A 149 1.42 -0.80 2.86
C PHE A 149 0.88 -2.22 2.80
N ARG A 150 0.90 -2.87 1.63
CA ARG A 150 0.30 -4.20 1.50
C ARG A 150 1.35 -5.26 1.80
N ALA A 151 2.52 -5.16 1.16
CA ALA A 151 3.57 -6.14 1.37
C ALA A 151 4.27 -5.95 2.74
N PHE A 152 4.89 -4.80 2.98
CA PHE A 152 5.76 -4.60 4.14
C PHE A 152 4.95 -4.48 5.44
N PHE A 153 4.04 -3.49 5.52
CA PHE A 153 3.26 -3.21 6.74
C PHE A 153 2.51 -4.44 7.21
N ILE A 154 1.63 -5.02 6.38
CA ILE A 154 0.78 -6.14 6.80
C ILE A 154 1.63 -7.31 7.28
N ASN A 155 2.69 -7.69 6.56
CA ASN A 155 3.52 -8.83 6.98
C ASN A 155 4.28 -8.56 8.27
N ARG A 156 4.84 -7.36 8.46
CA ARG A 156 5.58 -7.03 9.68
C ARG A 156 4.66 -6.94 10.89
N ALA A 157 3.51 -6.27 10.76
CA ALA A 157 2.51 -6.19 11.81
C ALA A 157 1.91 -7.56 12.15
N SER A 158 1.55 -8.36 11.15
CA SER A 158 1.05 -9.74 11.37
C SER A 158 2.08 -10.62 12.09
N SER A 159 3.35 -10.56 11.68
CA SER A 159 4.43 -11.32 12.31
C SER A 159 4.71 -10.87 13.75
N PHE A 160 4.55 -9.57 14.03
CA PHE A 160 4.60 -9.10 15.40
C PHE A 160 3.43 -9.65 16.24
N LEU A 161 2.21 -9.67 15.69
CA LEU A 161 0.98 -10.07 16.39
C LEU A 161 0.79 -11.59 16.56
N GLY A 162 1.76 -12.42 16.21
CA GLY A 162 1.66 -13.87 16.37
C GLY A 162 1.35 -14.67 15.10
N GLY A 163 1.13 -13.99 13.97
CA GLY A 163 0.70 -14.59 12.71
C GLY A 163 -0.74 -15.14 12.72
N GLY A 164 -1.19 -15.64 11.56
CA GLY A 164 -2.53 -16.19 11.37
C GLY A 164 -3.61 -15.14 11.07
N LEU A 165 -4.82 -15.60 10.73
CA LEU A 165 -5.88 -14.76 10.17
C LEU A 165 -6.25 -13.57 11.06
N ARG A 166 -6.33 -13.75 12.38
CA ARG A 166 -6.64 -12.65 13.31
C ARG A 166 -5.57 -11.55 13.27
N ALA A 167 -4.29 -11.93 13.33
CA ALA A 167 -3.18 -10.98 13.23
C ALA A 167 -3.16 -10.27 11.87
N ASP A 168 -3.48 -11.00 10.80
CA ASP A 168 -3.54 -10.47 9.44
C ASP A 168 -4.63 -9.42 9.26
N LEU A 169 -5.83 -9.69 9.76
CA LEU A 169 -6.96 -8.76 9.68
C LEU A 169 -6.70 -7.50 10.51
N ILE A 170 -6.12 -7.63 11.71
CA ILE A 170 -5.70 -6.47 12.52
C ILE A 170 -4.65 -5.66 11.75
N ALA A 171 -3.65 -6.31 11.16
CA ALA A 171 -2.60 -5.66 10.39
C ALA A 171 -3.14 -4.91 9.16
N VAL A 172 -4.13 -5.47 8.46
CA VAL A 172 -4.84 -4.82 7.36
C VAL A 172 -5.56 -3.55 7.83
N VAL A 173 -6.31 -3.62 8.94
CA VAL A 173 -7.02 -2.46 9.50
C VAL A 173 -6.04 -1.35 9.90
N LEU A 174 -4.96 -1.70 10.61
CA LEU A 174 -3.93 -0.73 11.00
C LEU A 174 -3.25 -0.08 9.79
N SER A 175 -2.93 -0.88 8.77
CA SER A 175 -2.37 -0.36 7.53
C SER A 175 -3.34 0.58 6.80
N ALA A 176 -4.65 0.25 6.77
CA ALA A 176 -5.67 1.06 6.14
C ALA A 176 -5.84 2.42 6.84
N ILE A 177 -5.88 2.43 8.17
CA ILE A 177 -5.94 3.67 8.97
C ILE A 177 -4.72 4.55 8.67
N PHE A 178 -3.51 3.97 8.69
CA PHE A 178 -2.29 4.72 8.43
C PHE A 178 -2.24 5.23 6.97
N PHE A 179 -2.74 4.44 6.02
CA PHE A 179 -2.83 4.85 4.62
C PHE A 179 -3.76 6.06 4.43
N GLY A 180 -4.94 6.04 5.03
CA GLY A 180 -5.87 7.19 5.04
C GLY A 180 -5.26 8.44 5.70
N TYR A 181 -4.62 8.28 6.86
CA TYR A 181 -3.89 9.38 7.52
C TYR A 181 -2.85 10.05 6.60
N ARG A 182 -2.15 9.27 5.77
CA ARG A 182 -1.15 9.84 4.85
C ARG A 182 -1.77 10.71 3.76
N HIS A 183 -3.06 10.57 3.49
CA HIS A 183 -3.79 11.34 2.47
C HIS A 183 -4.51 12.57 3.05
N PHE A 184 -4.73 12.59 4.37
CA PHE A 184 -5.42 13.67 5.08
C PHE A 184 -4.87 15.07 4.75
N TYR A 185 -3.55 15.23 4.68
CA TYR A 185 -2.93 16.56 4.56
C TYR A 185 -3.32 17.33 3.29
N TYR A 186 -3.76 16.65 2.23
CA TYR A 186 -4.15 17.27 0.95
C TYR A 186 -5.54 16.91 0.45
N GLN A 187 -6.24 16.00 1.14
CA GLN A 187 -7.61 15.61 0.79
C GLN A 187 -8.60 15.78 1.95
N GLY A 188 -8.15 16.31 3.09
CA GLY A 188 -8.96 16.44 4.30
C GLY A 188 -9.40 15.09 4.86
N MET A 189 -10.37 15.12 5.78
CA MET A 189 -10.93 13.90 6.38
C MET A 189 -11.73 13.09 5.36
N ASN A 190 -12.42 13.75 4.43
CA ASN A 190 -13.16 13.09 3.36
C ASN A 190 -12.26 12.15 2.55
N GLY A 191 -11.15 12.67 2.00
CA GLY A 191 -10.20 11.83 1.26
C GLY A 191 -9.45 10.83 2.14
N ALA A 192 -9.17 11.15 3.40
CA ALA A 192 -8.57 10.19 4.32
C ALA A 192 -9.47 8.94 4.53
N LEU A 193 -10.79 9.12 4.64
CA LEU A 193 -11.73 8.01 4.74
C LEU A 193 -11.80 7.21 3.42
N LYS A 194 -11.96 7.89 2.28
CA LYS A 194 -12.02 7.23 0.96
C LYS A 194 -10.77 6.39 0.69
N THR A 195 -9.60 6.98 0.87
CA THR A 195 -8.32 6.29 0.66
C THR A 195 -8.06 5.21 1.70
N GLY A 196 -8.45 5.42 2.96
CA GLY A 196 -8.38 4.39 4.00
C GLY A 196 -9.24 3.16 3.67
N ALA A 197 -10.47 3.36 3.21
CA ALA A 197 -11.36 2.28 2.78
C ALA A 197 -10.82 1.52 1.56
N ALA A 198 -10.30 2.25 0.55
CA ALA A 198 -9.59 1.62 -0.55
C ALA A 198 -8.36 0.82 -0.07
N GLY A 199 -7.60 1.38 0.88
CA GLY A 199 -6.48 0.72 1.55
C GLY A 199 -6.89 -0.61 2.21
N LEU A 200 -8.06 -0.62 2.87
CA LEU A 200 -8.64 -1.81 3.48
C LEU A 200 -8.96 -2.88 2.43
N VAL A 201 -9.66 -2.52 1.36
CA VAL A 201 -10.02 -3.46 0.27
C VAL A 201 -8.77 -4.04 -0.39
N LEU A 202 -7.79 -3.20 -0.71
CA LEU A 202 -6.52 -3.64 -1.30
C LEU A 202 -5.73 -4.54 -0.34
N GLY A 203 -5.76 -4.27 0.96
CA GLY A 203 -5.17 -5.12 1.99
C GLY A 203 -5.84 -6.50 2.09
N LEU A 204 -7.18 -6.55 2.03
CA LEU A 204 -7.95 -7.80 2.03
C LEU A 204 -7.67 -8.62 0.76
N LEU A 205 -7.63 -7.97 -0.41
CA LEU A 205 -7.29 -8.63 -1.67
C LEU A 205 -5.85 -9.16 -1.66
N TYR A 206 -4.90 -8.43 -1.07
CA TYR A 206 -3.53 -8.91 -0.89
C TYR A 206 -3.47 -10.22 -0.08
N LEU A 207 -4.25 -10.32 1.01
CA LEU A 207 -4.39 -11.56 1.79
C LEU A 207 -5.09 -12.66 0.99
N TRP A 208 -6.17 -12.33 0.26
CA TRP A 208 -6.94 -13.28 -0.55
C TRP A 208 -6.10 -13.87 -1.70
N PHE A 209 -5.21 -13.08 -2.31
CA PHE A 209 -4.22 -13.54 -3.28
C PHE A 209 -3.10 -14.40 -2.63
N GLY A 210 -3.17 -14.61 -1.32
CA GLY A 210 -2.24 -15.44 -0.56
C GLY A 210 -0.84 -14.84 -0.44
N ARG A 211 -0.69 -13.50 -0.61
CA ARG A 211 0.60 -12.80 -0.58
C ARG A 211 1.59 -13.26 -1.65
N LYS A 212 1.11 -13.85 -2.75
CA LYS A 212 1.97 -14.48 -3.78
C LYS A 212 2.29 -13.56 -4.96
N ASN A 213 1.42 -12.60 -5.25
CA ASN A 213 1.54 -11.71 -6.39
C ASN A 213 0.87 -10.37 -6.09
N ILE A 214 1.68 -9.33 -5.96
CA ILE A 214 1.20 -7.96 -5.70
C ILE A 214 0.83 -7.20 -6.98
N MET A 215 1.21 -7.72 -8.16
CA MET A 215 1.03 -7.03 -9.44
C MET A 215 -0.42 -6.65 -9.74
N PRO A 216 -1.45 -7.46 -9.44
CA PRO A 216 -2.84 -7.03 -9.64
C PRO A 216 -3.16 -5.72 -8.92
N LEU A 217 -2.72 -5.57 -7.67
CA LEU A 217 -2.95 -4.36 -6.85
C LEU A 217 -2.25 -3.14 -7.46
N VAL A 218 -0.99 -3.30 -7.86
CA VAL A 218 -0.19 -2.24 -8.52
C VAL A 218 -0.85 -1.79 -9.82
N LEU A 219 -1.27 -2.73 -10.66
CA LEU A 219 -1.89 -2.40 -11.95
C LEU A 219 -3.20 -1.66 -11.75
N SER A 220 -4.09 -2.15 -10.88
CA SER A 220 -5.38 -1.52 -10.61
C SER A 220 -5.24 -0.14 -10.00
N HIS A 221 -4.34 0.02 -9.04
CA HIS A 221 -4.10 1.31 -8.38
C HIS A 221 -3.48 2.31 -9.36
N GLY A 222 -2.52 1.87 -10.18
CA GLY A 222 -1.92 2.70 -11.23
C GLY A 222 -2.95 3.17 -12.26
N VAL A 223 -3.83 2.27 -12.72
CA VAL A 223 -4.92 2.62 -13.65
C VAL A 223 -5.90 3.60 -13.00
N MET A 224 -6.35 3.35 -11.76
CA MET A 224 -7.26 4.23 -11.03
C MET A 224 -6.69 5.65 -10.91
N ASN A 225 -5.44 5.76 -10.47
CA ASN A 225 -4.76 7.05 -10.33
C ASN A 225 -4.53 7.73 -11.70
N SER A 226 -4.24 6.95 -12.75
CA SER A 226 -4.06 7.47 -14.11
C SER A 226 -5.36 8.08 -14.64
N LEU A 227 -6.51 7.42 -14.42
CA LEU A 227 -7.83 7.97 -14.76
C LEU A 227 -8.07 9.29 -14.04
N GLY A 228 -7.87 9.33 -12.71
CA GLY A 228 -8.03 10.55 -11.91
C GLY A 228 -7.16 11.72 -12.38
N MET A 229 -5.90 11.46 -12.72
CA MET A 229 -4.99 12.49 -13.22
C MET A 229 -5.26 12.89 -14.67
N THR A 230 -5.79 11.97 -15.48
CA THR A 230 -6.19 12.27 -16.87
C THR A 230 -7.43 13.15 -16.89
N MET A 231 -8.43 12.87 -16.04
CA MET A 231 -9.58 13.76 -15.87
C MET A 231 -9.15 15.17 -15.42
N ARG A 232 -8.17 15.27 -14.50
CA ARG A 232 -7.58 16.56 -14.10
C ARG A 232 -6.87 17.27 -15.25
N PHE A 233 -6.07 16.55 -16.03
CA PHE A 233 -5.38 17.11 -17.19
C PHE A 233 -6.38 17.68 -18.21
N LEU A 234 -7.51 17.00 -18.41
CA LEU A 234 -8.58 17.40 -19.33
C LEU A 234 -9.54 18.48 -18.77
N GLY A 235 -9.37 18.92 -17.52
CA GLY A 235 -10.28 19.88 -16.88
C GLY A 235 -11.66 19.32 -16.53
N MET A 236 -11.82 17.99 -16.52
CA MET A 236 -13.08 17.30 -16.19
C MET A 236 -13.21 17.14 -14.67
N ARG A 237 -13.33 18.26 -13.94
CA ARG A 237 -13.68 18.24 -12.51
C ARG A 237 -15.19 18.00 -12.42
N GLY A 238 -15.63 16.99 -11.67
CA GLY A 238 -17.00 16.94 -11.19
C GLY A 238 -17.14 18.04 -10.14
N ASP A 239 -17.82 19.10 -10.51
CA ASP A 239 -18.37 20.14 -9.65
C ASP A 239 -19.50 19.62 -8.76
#